data_AF-W1XI08-F1
#
_entry.id   AF-W1XI08-F1
#
_cell.length_a   1.000
_cell.length_b   1.000
_cell.length_c   1.000
_cell.angle_alpha   90.00
_cell.angle_beta   90.00
_cell.angle_gamma   90.00
#
_symmetry.space_group_name_H-M   'P 1'
#
loop_
_entity.id
_entity.type
_entity.pdbx_description
1 polymer ?
#
loop_
_entity_poly.entity_id
_entity_poly.type
_entity_poly.pdbx_seq_one_letter_code
_entity_poly.pdbx_strand_id
1 'polypeptide(L)'
;VTNTRIPEKTSIQVTKAWEDGNNQDGKRPNSVKIKLLADGKEVSGKTLTLTKANNWTGTFTDLDEYKAGKKIEYTVKEEAVGNGYTSVVTGTAQDGYVRVLYIIS
;
A
#
# COMPACT_ATOMS: atom_id res chain seq x y z
N VAL A 1 -38.27 10.22 -4.98
CA VAL A 1 -37.58 8.91 -4.99
C VAL A 1 -36.15 9.16 -4.55
N THR A 2 -35.78 8.79 -3.33
CA THR A 2 -34.41 8.96 -2.83
C THR A 2 -33.64 7.71 -3.20
N ASN A 3 -32.76 7.82 -4.19
CA ASN A 3 -31.92 6.70 -4.61
C ASN A 3 -30.76 6.58 -3.60
N THR A 4 -30.97 5.82 -2.53
CA THR A 4 -29.95 5.59 -1.50
C THR A 4 -28.92 4.59 -2.04
N ARG A 5 -27.96 5.10 -2.82
CA ARG A 5 -26.82 4.29 -3.29
C ARG A 5 -25.95 3.99 -2.07
N ILE A 6 -25.95 2.74 -1.61
CA ILE A 6 -24.97 2.25 -0.64
C ILE A 6 -23.60 2.42 -1.32
N PRO A 7 -22.61 3.11 -0.69
CA PRO A 7 -21.28 3.21 -1.27
C PRO A 7 -20.70 1.80 -1.42
N GLU A 8 -20.36 1.42 -2.65
CA GLU A 8 -19.60 0.19 -2.91
C GLU A 8 -18.27 0.30 -2.15
N LYS A 9 -17.97 -0.73 -1.36
CA LYS A 9 -16.74 -0.82 -0.58
C LYS A 9 -15.72 -1.65 -1.35
N THR A 10 -14.45 -1.29 -1.24
CA THR A 10 -13.34 -2.03 -1.84
C THR A 10 -12.24 -2.29 -0.82
N SER A 11 -11.28 -3.12 -1.21
CA SER A 11 -10.07 -3.41 -0.47
C SER A 11 -8.86 -3.40 -1.38
N ILE A 12 -7.69 -3.11 -0.80
CA ILE A 12 -6.42 -3.05 -1.52
C ILE A 12 -5.41 -3.89 -0.73
N GLN A 13 -5.00 -5.01 -1.31
CA GLN A 13 -3.91 -5.81 -0.78
C GLN A 13 -2.58 -5.18 -1.15
N VAL A 14 -1.67 -5.09 -0.18
CA VAL A 14 -0.30 -4.62 -0.37
C VAL A 14 0.65 -5.74 -0.04
N THR A 15 1.64 -5.94 -0.89
CA THR A 15 2.77 -6.85 -0.60
C THR A 15 4.08 -6.17 -0.88
N LYS A 16 5.02 -6.41 0.03
CA LYS A 16 6.39 -5.93 -0.08
C LYS A 16 7.29 -7.07 -0.52
N ALA A 17 7.98 -6.88 -1.64
CA ALA A 17 8.97 -7.80 -2.18
C ALA A 17 10.37 -7.20 -2.07
N TRP A 18 11.35 -8.07 -1.82
CA TRP A 18 12.74 -7.71 -1.57
C TRP A 18 13.65 -8.36 -2.61
N GLU A 19 14.36 -7.56 -3.40
CA GLU A 19 15.43 -8.01 -4.31
C GLU A 19 16.77 -7.59 -3.70
N ASP A 20 17.18 -8.28 -2.64
CA ASP A 20 18.34 -7.94 -1.80
C ASP A 20 19.25 -9.15 -1.49
N GLY A 21 19.21 -10.19 -2.34
CA GLY A 21 19.99 -11.40 -2.15
C GLY A 21 19.64 -12.16 -0.87
N ASN A 22 18.35 -12.19 -0.48
CA ASN A 22 17.89 -12.76 0.80
C ASN A 22 18.54 -12.09 2.02
N ASN A 23 18.60 -10.75 2.00
CA ASN A 23 19.21 -9.93 3.04
C ASN A 23 20.71 -10.24 3.29
N GLN A 24 21.48 -10.49 2.21
CA GLN A 24 22.91 -10.83 2.31
C GLN A 24 23.73 -9.79 3.08
N ASP A 25 23.37 -8.50 2.94
CA ASP A 25 24.08 -7.38 3.56
C ASP A 25 23.58 -7.05 4.97
N GLY A 26 22.55 -7.76 5.45
CA GLY A 26 21.93 -7.50 6.77
C GLY A 26 21.23 -6.14 6.89
N LYS A 27 21.01 -5.42 5.78
CA LYS A 27 20.46 -4.05 5.76
C LYS A 27 18.94 -3.99 5.78
N ARG A 28 18.24 -5.12 5.56
CA ARG A 28 16.78 -5.15 5.50
C ARG A 28 16.20 -4.68 6.84
N PRO A 29 15.31 -3.68 6.84
CA PRO A 29 14.67 -3.21 8.07
C PRO A 29 13.76 -4.29 8.65
N ASN A 30 13.45 -4.18 9.95
CA ASN A 30 12.52 -5.09 10.61
C ASN A 30 11.06 -4.87 10.20
N SER A 31 10.73 -3.65 9.76
CA SER A 31 9.40 -3.27 9.31
C SER A 31 9.44 -2.18 8.26
N VAL A 32 8.37 -2.10 7.47
CA VAL A 32 8.10 -0.97 6.57
C VAL A 32 6.69 -0.45 6.81
N LYS A 33 6.51 0.86 6.66
CA LYS A 33 5.21 1.52 6.84
C LYS A 33 4.68 1.95 5.49
N ILE A 34 3.47 1.50 5.17
CA ILE A 34 2.74 1.86 3.96
C ILE A 34 1.53 2.70 4.35
N LYS A 35 1.42 3.90 3.78
CA LYS A 35 0.29 4.80 3.95
C LYS A 35 -0.62 4.74 2.75
N LEU A 36 -1.93 4.76 2.99
CA LEU A 36 -2.94 4.89 1.93
C LEU A 36 -3.11 6.36 1.56
N LEU A 37 -3.17 6.65 0.27
CA LEU A 37 -3.54 7.95 -0.27
C LEU A 37 -4.86 7.81 -1.02
N ALA A 38 -5.76 8.78 -0.83
CA ALA A 38 -6.99 8.95 -1.59
C ALA A 38 -6.93 10.27 -2.35
N ASP A 39 -7.05 10.23 -3.67
CA ASP A 39 -6.92 11.39 -4.56
C ASP A 39 -5.62 12.18 -4.28
N GLY A 40 -4.51 11.46 -4.07
CA GLY A 40 -3.19 12.03 -3.77
C GLY A 40 -2.99 12.55 -2.34
N LYS A 41 -3.97 12.39 -1.43
CA LYS A 41 -3.87 12.85 -0.03
C LYS A 41 -3.82 11.67 0.94
N GLU A 42 -2.92 11.74 1.92
CA GLU A 42 -2.80 10.70 2.96
C GLU A 42 -4.13 10.54 3.71
N VAL A 43 -4.60 9.30 3.85
CA VAL A 43 -5.80 8.96 4.61
C VAL A 43 -5.41 8.70 6.05
N SER A 44 -5.82 9.59 6.95
CA SER A 44 -5.47 9.49 8.38
C SER A 44 -5.92 8.14 8.97
N GLY A 45 -5.04 7.53 9.76
CA GLY A 45 -5.29 6.23 10.41
C GLY A 45 -5.24 5.01 9.48
N LYS A 46 -5.05 5.18 8.16
CA LYS A 46 -4.88 4.07 7.21
C LYS A 46 -3.39 3.88 6.90
N THR A 47 -2.70 3.19 7.83
CA THR A 47 -1.30 2.79 7.70
C THR A 47 -1.16 1.29 7.94
N LEU A 48 -0.43 0.59 7.06
CA LEU A 48 -0.01 -0.79 7.26
C LEU A 48 1.44 -0.83 7.74
N THR A 49 1.71 -1.72 8.70
CA THR A 49 3.07 -2.08 9.08
C THR A 49 3.35 -3.48 8.56
N LEU A 50 4.23 -3.59 7.56
CA LEU A 50 4.61 -4.86 6.96
C LEU A 50 5.91 -5.35 7.61
N THR A 51 5.97 -6.63 7.95
CA THR A 51 7.07 -7.27 8.67
C THR A 51 7.28 -8.68 8.13
N LYS A 52 8.39 -9.32 8.52
CA LYS A 52 8.55 -10.76 8.22
C LYS A 52 7.43 -11.62 8.80
N ALA A 53 6.88 -11.27 9.97
CA ALA A 53 5.85 -12.06 10.64
C ALA A 53 4.51 -12.09 9.90
N ASN A 54 4.16 -11.04 9.16
CA ASN A 54 2.98 -11.00 8.29
C ASN A 54 3.31 -11.28 6.82
N ASN A 55 4.43 -11.96 6.57
CA ASN A 55 4.93 -12.27 5.23
C ASN A 55 5.05 -11.05 4.33
N TRP A 56 5.33 -9.88 4.92
CA TRP A 56 5.42 -8.62 4.20
C TRP A 56 4.13 -8.26 3.46
N THR A 57 2.97 -8.65 3.99
CA THR A 57 1.65 -8.41 3.39
C THR A 57 0.68 -7.72 4.36
N GLY A 58 -0.27 -6.98 3.82
CA GLY A 58 -1.36 -6.37 4.57
C GLY A 58 -2.42 -5.82 3.63
N THR A 59 -3.63 -5.61 4.13
CA THR A 59 -4.77 -5.19 3.31
C THR A 59 -5.46 -3.98 3.92
N PHE A 60 -5.70 -2.95 3.11
CA PHE A 60 -6.62 -1.88 3.46
C PHE A 60 -8.04 -2.34 3.14
N THR A 61 -8.92 -2.40 4.14
CA THR A 61 -10.33 -2.76 3.96
C THR A 61 -11.25 -1.56 4.16
N ASP A 62 -12.53 -1.77 3.80
CA ASP A 62 -13.64 -0.84 4.04
C ASP A 62 -13.45 0.54 3.41
N LEU A 63 -12.81 0.56 2.23
CA LEU A 63 -12.53 1.77 1.47
C LEU A 63 -13.75 2.14 0.62
N ASP A 64 -14.17 3.40 0.66
CA ASP A 64 -15.23 3.88 -0.21
C ASP A 64 -14.76 3.89 -1.67
N GLU A 65 -15.50 3.28 -2.59
CA GLU A 65 -15.15 3.36 -4.00
C GLU A 65 -15.44 4.75 -4.58
N TYR A 66 -16.44 5.44 -4.05
CA TYR A 66 -16.88 6.76 -4.51
C TYR A 66 -17.01 7.76 -3.37
N LYS A 67 -16.64 9.01 -3.65
CA LYS A 67 -16.89 10.17 -2.79
C LYS A 67 -17.59 11.26 -3.59
N ALA A 68 -18.77 11.68 -3.12
CA ALA A 68 -19.60 12.70 -3.79
C ALA A 68 -19.85 12.39 -5.29
N GLY A 69 -20.08 11.11 -5.62
CA GLY A 69 -20.36 10.67 -7.00
C GLY A 69 -19.12 10.51 -7.89
N LYS A 70 -17.91 10.84 -7.42
CA LYS A 70 -16.65 10.62 -8.14
C LYS A 70 -15.93 9.39 -7.60
N LYS A 71 -15.37 8.55 -8.48
CA LYS A 71 -14.52 7.42 -8.09
C LYS A 71 -13.26 7.92 -7.40
N ILE A 72 -12.90 7.32 -6.27
CA ILE A 72 -11.71 7.68 -5.50
C ILE A 72 -10.49 7.00 -6.13
N GLU A 73 -9.43 7.78 -6.36
CA GLU A 73 -8.15 7.22 -6.79
C GLU A 73 -7.30 6.85 -5.57
N TYR A 74 -7.19 5.56 -5.29
CA TYR A 74 -6.33 5.08 -4.22
C TYR A 74 -4.92 4.79 -4.73
N THR A 75 -3.93 5.26 -4.00
CA THR A 75 -2.51 4.93 -4.19
C THR A 75 -1.87 4.63 -2.84
N VAL A 76 -0.65 4.12 -2.83
CA VAL A 76 0.10 3.88 -1.60
C VAL A 76 1.42 4.62 -1.62
N LYS A 77 1.87 5.01 -0.44
CA LYS A 77 3.17 5.63 -0.22
C LYS A 77 3.91 4.87 0.87
N GLU A 78 5.10 4.41 0.55
CA GLU A 78 6.00 3.83 1.53
C GLU A 78 6.80 4.93 2.24
N GLU A 79 6.93 4.85 3.56
CA GLU A 79 7.88 5.69 4.29
C GLU A 79 9.31 5.22 4.00
N ALA A 80 10.21 6.17 3.76
CA ALA A 80 11.60 5.86 3.46
C ALA A 80 12.22 4.99 4.56
N VAL A 81 12.73 3.82 4.15
CA VAL A 81 13.32 2.83 5.07
C VAL A 81 14.81 3.08 5.34
N GLY A 82 15.45 3.95 4.57
CA GLY A 82 16.90 4.21 4.63
C GLY A 82 17.74 3.12 3.94
N ASN A 83 19.04 3.08 4.25
CA ASN A 83 19.98 2.02 3.87
C ASN A 83 20.22 1.80 2.36
N GLY A 84 20.00 2.81 1.50
CA GLY A 84 20.30 2.75 0.06
C GLY A 84 19.26 2.01 -0.78
N TYR A 85 18.10 1.72 -0.19
CA TYR A 85 17.02 1.02 -0.85
C TYR A 85 16.20 1.95 -1.75
N THR A 86 16.01 1.57 -3.03
CA THR A 86 15.13 2.28 -3.97
C THR A 86 13.83 1.51 -4.16
N SER A 87 12.68 2.15 -3.91
CA SER A 87 11.38 1.51 -4.04
C SER A 87 10.78 1.72 -5.43
N VAL A 88 10.19 0.65 -5.97
CA VAL A 88 9.37 0.69 -7.19
C VAL A 88 7.98 0.18 -6.82
N VAL A 89 6.96 0.99 -7.05
CA VAL A 89 5.56 0.58 -6.85
C VAL A 89 5.03 0.05 -8.18
N THR A 90 4.48 -1.16 -8.16
CA THR A 90 3.89 -1.85 -9.32
C THR A 90 2.50 -2.36 -8.96
N GLY A 91 1.62 -2.50 -9.95
CA GLY A 91 0.19 -2.79 -9.74
C GLY A 91 -0.61 -1.55 -9.35
N THR A 92 -1.93 -1.68 -9.34
CA THR A 92 -2.84 -0.57 -9.03
C THR A 92 -3.86 -0.96 -7.97
N ALA A 93 -4.31 0.01 -7.19
CA ALA A 93 -5.43 -0.18 -6.27
C ALA A 93 -6.71 -0.60 -6.98
N GLN A 94 -6.85 -0.29 -8.27
CA GLN A 94 -8.00 -0.67 -9.09
C GLN A 94 -8.01 -2.17 -9.37
N ASP A 95 -6.84 -2.79 -9.46
CA ASP A 95 -6.66 -4.24 -9.56
C ASP A 95 -6.81 -4.96 -8.20
N GLY A 96 -7.04 -4.20 -7.12
CA GLY A 96 -7.12 -4.71 -5.75
C GLY A 96 -5.77 -5.08 -5.13
N TYR A 97 -4.66 -4.79 -5.81
CA TYR A 97 -3.33 -5.16 -5.34
C TYR A 97 -2.23 -4.16 -5.73
N VAL A 98 -1.34 -3.88 -4.77
CA VAL A 98 -0.11 -3.12 -4.99
C VAL A 98 1.10 -3.88 -4.49
N ARG A 99 2.13 -4.00 -5.34
CA ARG A 99 3.44 -4.55 -5.00
C ARG A 99 4.46 -3.43 -4.88
N VAL A 100 5.15 -3.37 -3.75
CA VAL A 100 6.32 -2.49 -3.59
C VAL A 100 7.58 -3.35 -3.65
N LEU A 101 8.43 -3.10 -4.63
CA LEU A 101 9.71 -3.76 -4.83
C LEU A 101 10.84 -2.91 -4.26
N TYR A 102 11.81 -3.53 -3.59
CA TYR A 102 13.08 -2.87 -3.25
C TYR A 102 14.22 -3.48 -4.05
N ILE A 103 15.01 -2.62 -4.70
CA ILE A 103 16.22 -2.98 -5.45
C ILE A 103 17.40 -2.35 -4.71
N ILE A 104 18.44 -3.15 -4.43
CA ILE A 104 19.75 -2.64 -4.00
C ILE A 104 20.50 -2.16 -5.25
N SER A 105 20.91 -0.89 -5.24
CA SER A 105 21.79 -0.29 -6.25
C SER A 105 23.25 -0.64 -6.01
#